data_AF-A0A813KCN0-F1
#
_entry.id   AF-A0A813KCN0-F1
#
_cell.length_a   1.000
_cell.length_b   1.000
_cell.length_c   1.000
_cell.angle_alpha   90.00
_cell.angle_beta   90.00
_cell.angle_gamma   90.00
#
_symmetry.space_group_name_H-M   'P 1'
#
loop_
_entity.id
_entity.type
_entity.pdbx_description
1 polymer ?
#
loop_
_entity_poly.entity_id
_entity_poly.type
_entity_poly.pdbx_seq_one_letter_code
_entity_poly.pdbx_strand_id
1 'polypeptide(L)' 'GIESNVFHYSAVITSCEKLGKWELALSLLNKMPQTGVLPDRINYNAVISTCEKGGQWQLALSILNSMPDLRAMPNEISY' A
#
# COMPACT_ATOMS: atom_id res chain seq x y z
N GLY A 1 -15.36 -11.29 -6.65
CA GLY A 1 -14.44 -12.11 -5.84
C GLY A 1 -13.16 -11.37 -5.46
N ILE A 2 -12.60 -10.53 -6.34
CA ILE A 2 -11.30 -9.87 -6.11
C ILE A 2 -11.39 -8.64 -5.19
N GLU A 3 -12.53 -7.95 -5.17
CA GLU A 3 -12.79 -6.78 -4.30
C GLU A 3 -12.54 -7.06 -2.81
N SER A 4 -12.97 -8.23 -2.32
CA SER A 4 -12.83 -8.56 -0.90
C SER A 4 -11.37 -8.62 -0.47
N ASN A 5 -10.44 -9.06 -1.34
CA ASN A 5 -9.02 -9.08 -0.99
C ASN A 5 -8.45 -7.66 -0.88
N VAL A 6 -8.80 -6.75 -1.79
CA VAL A 6 -8.33 -5.35 -1.75
C VAL A 6 -8.72 -4.68 -0.44
N PHE A 7 -9.99 -4.83 -0.02
CA PHE A 7 -10.49 -4.27 1.24
C PHE A 7 -9.82 -4.90 2.48
N HIS A 8 -9.59 -6.21 2.50
CA HIS A 8 -8.87 -6.85 3.61
C HIS A 8 -7.43 -6.34 3.70
N TYR A 9 -6.72 -6.27 2.57
CA TYR A 9 -5.36 -5.76 2.54
C TYR A 9 -5.29 -4.28 2.95
N SER A 10 -6.21 -3.44 2.47
CA SER A 10 -6.23 -2.02 2.85
C SER A 10 -6.49 -1.85 4.35
N ALA A 11 -7.46 -2.58 4.92
CA ALA A 11 -7.76 -2.53 6.35
C ALA A 11 -6.56 -2.96 7.22
N VAL A 12 -5.84 -4.00 6.81
CA VAL A 12 -4.64 -4.46 7.52
C VAL A 12 -3.50 -3.45 7.40
N ILE A 13 -3.29 -2.83 6.24
CA ILE A 13 -2.25 -1.80 6.06
C ILE A 13 -2.59 -0.55 6.89
N THR A 14 -3.84 -0.08 6.90
CA THR A 14 -4.27 1.05 7.75
C THR A 14 -4.11 0.73 9.24
N SER A 15 -4.34 -0.53 9.63
CA SER A 15 -4.07 -0.97 11.00
C SER A 15 -2.58 -1.01 11.32
N CYS A 16 -1.74 -1.43 10.37
CA CYS A 16 -0.29 -1.37 10.49
C CYS A 16 0.21 0.08 10.60
N GLU A 17 -0.41 1.02 9.90
CA GLU A 17 -0.12 2.45 9.96
C GLU A 17 -0.30 3.01 11.38
N LYS A 18 -1.38 2.62 12.06
CA LYS A 18 -1.63 3.02 13.46
C LYS A 18 -0.64 2.39 14.44
N LEU A 19 -0.17 1.19 14.14
CA LEU A 19 0.75 0.44 14.99
C LEU A 19 2.24 0.69 14.68
N GLY A 20 2.56 1.49 13.66
CA GLY A 20 3.93 1.73 13.20
C GLY A 20 4.63 0.49 12.65
N LYS A 21 3.87 -0.56 12.28
CA LYS A 21 4.41 -1.85 11.81
C LYS A 21 4.71 -1.82 10.31
N TRP A 22 5.74 -1.09 9.94
CA TRP A 22 6.13 -0.89 8.54
C TRP A 22 6.56 -2.20 7.85
N GLU A 23 7.19 -3.13 8.57
CA GLU A 23 7.62 -4.43 8.03
C GLU A 23 6.45 -5.28 7.52
N LEU A 24 5.36 -5.32 8.29
CA LEU A 24 4.14 -6.02 7.91
C LEU A 24 3.44 -5.33 6.74
N ALA A 25 3.36 -3.99 6.78
CA ALA A 25 2.76 -3.20 5.72
C ALA A 25 3.48 -3.43 4.37
N LEU A 26 4.81 -3.44 4.38
CA LEU A 26 5.66 -3.73 3.22
C LEU A 26 5.46 -5.16 2.70
N SER A 27 5.45 -6.14 3.60
CA SER A 27 5.24 -7.55 3.25
C SER A 27 3.86 -7.76 2.59
N LEU A 28 2.85 -7.05 3.08
CA LEU A 28 1.50 -7.08 2.50
C LEU A 28 1.48 -6.48 1.09
N LEU A 29 2.09 -5.30 0.93
CA LEU A 29 2.18 -4.61 -0.36
C LEU A 29 2.83 -5.52 -1.42
N ASN A 30 3.87 -6.26 -1.06
CA ASN A 30 4.56 -7.20 -1.96
C ASN A 30 3.73 -8.48 -2.22
N LYS A 31 2.89 -8.90 -1.27
CA LYS A 31 1.98 -10.06 -1.45
C LYS A 31 0.76 -9.77 -2.33
N MET A 32 0.31 -8.52 -2.41
CA MET A 32 -0.84 -8.14 -3.25
C MET A 32 -0.64 -8.56 -4.73
N PRO A 33 0.45 -8.17 -5.43
CA PRO A 33 0.63 -8.55 -6.84
C PRO A 33 0.79 -10.06 -7.04
N GLN A 34 1.40 -10.77 -6.08
CA GLN A 34 1.50 -12.25 -6.09
C GLN A 34 0.13 -12.94 -6.03
N THR A 35 -0.87 -12.26 -5.44
CA THR A 35 -2.25 -12.76 -5.34
C THR A 35 -3.10 -12.30 -6.53
N GLY A 36 -2.51 -11.66 -7.54
CA GLY A 36 -3.24 -11.06 -8.67
C GLY A 36 -4.02 -9.79 -8.30
N VAL A 37 -3.69 -9.16 -7.17
CA VAL A 37 -4.34 -7.94 -6.68
C VAL A 37 -3.37 -6.79 -6.85
N LEU A 38 -3.74 -5.75 -7.60
CA LEU A 38 -2.89 -4.58 -7.73
C LEU A 38 -2.99 -3.72 -6.45
N PRO A 39 -1.88 -3.38 -5.79
CA PRO A 39 -1.90 -2.40 -4.71
C PRO A 39 -2.32 -1.03 -5.27
N ASP A 40 -3.35 -0.45 -4.65
CA ASP A 40 -3.85 0.87 -5.00
C ASP A 40 -3.02 2.00 -4.37
N ARG A 41 -3.24 3.23 -4.84
CA ARG A 41 -2.67 4.45 -4.27
C ARG A 41 -2.89 4.57 -2.76
N ILE A 42 -4.02 4.11 -2.23
CA ILE A 42 -4.28 4.11 -0.79
C ILE A 42 -3.29 3.19 -0.06
N ASN A 43 -3.03 1.99 -0.60
CA ASN A 43 -2.15 1.01 0.00
C ASN A 43 -0.70 1.51 0.03
N TYR A 44 -0.22 2.09 -1.07
CA TYR A 44 1.11 2.71 -1.12
C TYR A 44 1.25 3.87 -0.13
N ASN A 45 0.30 4.80 -0.09
CA ASN A 45 0.34 5.92 0.86
C ASN A 45 0.33 5.44 2.30
N ALA A 46 -0.49 4.45 2.63
CA ALA A 46 -0.54 3.92 3.98
C ALA A 46 0.79 3.25 4.37
N VAL A 47 1.44 2.48 3.49
CA VAL A 47 2.79 1.93 3.74
C VAL A 47 3.82 3.05 3.94
N ILE A 48 3.80 4.08 3.10
CA ILE A 48 4.69 5.26 3.21
C ILE A 48 4.50 5.95 4.57
N SER A 49 3.25 6.23 4.98
CA SER A 49 2.91 6.78 6.29
C SER A 49 3.37 5.87 7.44
N THR A 50 3.28 4.56 7.25
CA THR A 50 3.76 3.59 8.26
C THR A 50 5.28 3.63 8.39
N CYS A 51 5.99 3.71 7.26
CA CYS A 51 7.44 3.85 7.21
C CYS A 51 7.89 5.18 7.84
N GLU A 52 7.20 6.28 7.57
CA GLU A 52 7.45 7.58 8.21
C GLU A 52 7.31 7.49 9.73
N LYS A 53 6.19 6.93 10.22
CA LYS A 53 5.96 6.71 11.66
C LYS A 53 6.98 5.76 12.29
N GLY A 54 7.49 4.80 11.53
CA GLY A 54 8.56 3.88 11.94
C GLY A 54 9.97 4.47 11.87
N GLY A 55 10.13 5.74 11.46
CA GLY A 55 11.43 6.39 11.25
C GLY A 55 12.18 5.89 10.02
N GLN A 56 11.54 5.07 9.18
CA GLN A 56 12.09 4.45 7.97
C GLN A 56 11.77 5.29 6.71
N TRP A 57 12.06 6.59 6.75
CA TRP A 57 11.79 7.52 5.65
C TRP A 57 12.52 7.15 4.34
N GLN A 58 13.68 6.50 4.42
CA GLN A 58 14.44 6.02 3.26
C GLN A 58 13.69 4.92 2.50
N LEU A 59 13.06 4.00 3.24
CA LEU A 59 12.18 2.98 2.71
C LEU A 59 10.94 3.61 2.09
N ALA A 60 10.33 4.57 2.80
CA ALA A 60 9.18 5.32 2.28
C ALA A 60 9.49 5.98 0.93
N LEU A 61 10.66 6.61 0.80
CA LEU A 61 11.13 7.24 -0.44
C LEU A 61 11.37 6.19 -1.55
N SER A 62 11.97 5.05 -1.21
CA SER A 62 12.24 3.97 -2.16
C SER A 62 10.96 3.37 -2.72
N ILE A 63 9.94 3.22 -1.86
CA ILE A 63 8.60 2.75 -2.24
C ILE A 63 7.91 3.79 -3.13
N LEU A 64 7.97 5.07 -2.76
CA LEU A 64 7.41 6.16 -3.57
C LEU A 64 8.05 6.21 -4.97
N ASN A 65 9.36 5.98 -5.06
CA ASN A 65 10.08 5.95 -6.33
C ASN A 65 9.84 4.65 -7.13
N SER A 66 9.51 3.55 -6.44
CA SER A 66 9.11 2.28 -7.09
C SER A 66 7.63 2.23 -7.43
N MET A 67 6.85 3.22 -6.97
CA MET A 67 5.45 3.34 -7.33
C MET A 67 5.41 3.55 -8.85
N PRO A 68 4.88 2.59 -9.64
CA PRO A 68 4.79 2.77 -11.08
C PRO A 68 4.03 4.07 -11.31
N ASP A 69 4.54 4.92 -12.21
CA ASP A 69 4.01 6.25 -12.52
C ASP A 69 2.47 6.16 -12.61
N LEU A 70 1.80 6.43 -11.49
CA LEU A 70 0.37 6.15 -11.32
C LEU A 70 -0.48 7.17 -12.07
N ARG A 71 0.16 7.93 -12.97
CA ARG A 71 -0.42 8.79 -13.97
C ARG A 71 -1.18 8.01 -15.04
N ALA A 72 -1.02 6.68 -15.09
CA ALA A 72 -1.58 5.83 -16.13
C ALA A 72 -2.78 4.93 -15.72
N MET A 73 -3.33 5.02 -14.49
CA MET A 73 -4.68 4.48 -14.27
C MET A 73 -5.58 5.46 -13.53
N PRO A 74 -6.77 5.71 -14.09
CA PRO A 74 -7.66 6.78 -13.68
C PRO A 74 -8.27 6.47 -12.32
N ASN A 75 -8.71 7.53 -11.64
CA ASN A 75 -9.72 7.42 -10.61
C ASN A 75 -10.88 6.57 -11.13
N GLU A 76 -10.96 5.30 -10.75
CA GLU A 76 -12.17 4.49 -10.89
C GLU A 76 -13.11 4.85 -9.74
N ILE A 77 -13.54 6.11 -9.71
CA ILE A 77 -14.91 6.44 -9.32
C ILE A 77 -15.71 6.44 -10.62
N SER A 78 -15.97 5.25 -11.13
CA SER A 78 -16.95 5.05 -12.20
C SER A 78 -18.30 4.78 -11.54
N TYR A 79 -19.11 5.84 -11.47
CA TYR A 79 -20.55 5.97 -11.18
C TYR A 79 -21.22 5.04 -10.15
#